data_AF-A0A8J6PKE8-F1
#
_entry.id   AF-A0A8J6PKE8-F1
#
_cell.length_a   1.000
_cell.length_b   1.000
_cell.length_c   1.000
_cell.angle_alpha   90.00
_cell.angle_beta   90.00
_cell.angle_gamma   90.00
#
_symmetry.space_group_name_H-M   'P 1'
#
loop_
_entity.id
_entity.type
_entity.pdbx_description
1 polymer ?
#
loop_
_entity_poly.entity_id
_entity_poly.type
_entity_poly.pdbx_seq_one_letter_code
_entity_poly.pdbx_strand_id
1 'polypeptide(L)'
;LRVMVGGMTVEHILEQLTEGMVVIVPGDRSEVLLGVVNAHEAQGFPSLAGIIMNGGLLPHKSIARLMEGVKPRLPILTTNLGTFDTASAAARTRGRVAVGSQRKVDTALSLMEQRIDSTEMLRLIRVPIPTIVTPQLFEYQLIDRARKVRKHIVLPEGNDDRVLRAAGRVLQRQIAEVTLLGDEATVRGRAAELSVDLADVRVVDPRTCDRLDEFADEYARLRAHKGMTVERAREVVTDISYFGTMMVHLGIADGMVSGAAHTTAHTIRPSFEIIKTQPGVDTVSSVFLMCLADRVLAYGDCAVVPDPTAEQLADIAISSAGTARQFGIEPRVAMLSYSTGESGSGADVEKVRTATALVHERRPDLLVEGPIQYDAAIEPTVASAKLPGSPVAGRATVLIFPDLNTGNNTYKAVQRSAGAIAVGPVLQGLRKPVNDLSRGALVTDIVNTVAITAIQAQGLETAPDATQYTETEDASR
;
A
#
# COMPACT_ATOMS: atom_id res chain seq x y z
N LEU A 1 4.00 28.61 -5.79
CA LEU A 1 3.03 29.13 -4.81
C LEU A 1 2.49 30.43 -5.37
N ARG A 2 1.20 30.49 -5.71
CA ARG A 2 0.58 31.71 -6.25
C ARG A 2 0.00 32.48 -5.07
N VAL A 3 0.38 33.74 -4.92
CA VAL A 3 -0.05 34.60 -3.82
C VAL A 3 -0.89 35.73 -4.42
N MET A 4 -2.08 35.94 -3.87
CA MET A 4 -2.97 37.04 -4.27
C MET A 4 -3.20 37.95 -3.08
N VAL A 5 -3.27 39.26 -3.35
CA VAL A 5 -3.69 40.25 -2.35
C VAL A 5 -5.19 40.50 -2.52
N GLY A 6 -5.98 40.09 -1.54
CA GLY A 6 -7.42 40.27 -1.49
C GLY A 6 -7.83 41.70 -1.11
N GLY A 7 -7.36 42.69 -1.88
CA GLY A 7 -7.67 44.11 -1.64
C GLY A 7 -9.03 44.54 -2.20
N MET A 8 -9.59 43.79 -3.15
CA MET A 8 -10.85 44.12 -3.83
C MET A 8 -12.09 43.78 -2.97
N THR A 9 -13.29 44.03 -3.51
CA THR A 9 -14.53 43.48 -2.94
C THR A 9 -14.55 41.96 -3.08
N VAL A 10 -15.32 41.29 -2.22
CA VAL A 10 -15.34 39.83 -2.15
C VAL A 10 -15.69 39.19 -3.50
N GLU A 11 -16.65 39.75 -4.25
CA GLU A 11 -17.07 39.23 -5.56
C GLU A 11 -15.90 39.10 -6.55
N HIS A 12 -15.05 40.12 -6.67
CA HIS A 12 -13.91 40.13 -7.59
C HIS A 12 -12.75 39.27 -7.09
N ILE A 13 -12.62 39.11 -5.77
CA ILE A 13 -11.64 38.17 -5.20
C ILE A 13 -12.03 36.74 -5.59
N LEU A 14 -13.31 36.40 -5.48
CA LEU A 14 -13.84 35.07 -5.80
C LEU A 14 -13.60 34.71 -7.28
N GLU A 15 -13.76 35.65 -8.20
CA GLU A 15 -13.49 35.47 -9.64
C GLU A 15 -12.02 35.17 -9.96
N GLN A 16 -11.09 35.55 -9.07
CA GLN A 16 -9.65 35.41 -9.27
C GLN A 16 -9.03 34.25 -8.49
N LEU A 17 -9.82 33.50 -7.72
CA LEU A 17 -9.32 32.33 -7.01
C LEU A 17 -8.84 31.28 -8.01
N THR A 18 -7.72 30.63 -7.67
CA THR A 18 -7.21 29.48 -8.41
C THR A 18 -6.74 28.43 -7.43
N GLU A 19 -6.65 27.18 -7.89
CA GLU A 19 -6.25 26.04 -7.08
C GLU A 19 -4.89 26.25 -6.39
N GLY A 20 -4.81 25.89 -5.10
CA GLY A 20 -3.58 25.94 -4.29
C GLY A 20 -3.04 27.36 -4.05
N MET A 21 -3.88 28.39 -4.22
CA MET A 21 -3.51 29.78 -3.98
C MET A 21 -3.47 30.11 -2.49
N VAL A 22 -2.57 31.03 -2.11
CA VAL A 22 -2.62 31.71 -0.79
C VAL A 22 -3.18 33.11 -0.97
N VAL A 23 -4.17 33.48 -0.17
CA VAL A 23 -4.83 34.79 -0.23
C VAL A 23 -4.41 35.63 0.98
N ILE A 24 -3.88 36.83 0.72
CA ILE A 24 -3.57 37.82 1.77
C ILE A 24 -4.80 38.69 1.99
N VAL A 25 -5.30 38.72 3.23
CA VAL A 25 -6.53 39.44 3.60
C VAL A 25 -6.20 40.47 4.69
N PRO A 26 -6.52 41.75 4.50
CA PRO A 26 -6.35 42.75 5.57
C PRO A 26 -7.17 42.39 6.81
N GLY A 27 -6.59 42.55 8.00
CA GLY A 27 -7.18 42.03 9.24
C GLY A 27 -8.50 42.68 9.66
N ASP A 28 -8.83 43.83 9.08
CA ASP A 28 -10.11 44.56 9.23
C ASP A 28 -11.19 44.12 8.22
N ARG A 29 -10.84 43.34 7.19
CA ARG A 29 -11.75 42.86 6.12
C ARG A 29 -12.37 41.51 6.47
N SER A 30 -13.22 41.51 7.50
CA SER A 30 -13.86 40.29 8.01
C SER A 30 -14.75 39.58 6.99
N GLU A 31 -15.40 40.33 6.10
CA GLU A 31 -16.25 39.80 5.04
C GLU A 31 -15.45 39.06 3.96
N VAL A 32 -14.22 39.50 3.67
CA VAL A 32 -13.32 38.80 2.75
C VAL A 32 -12.87 37.48 3.35
N LEU A 33 -12.50 37.47 4.64
CA LEU A 33 -12.15 36.23 5.34
C LEU A 33 -13.27 35.20 5.23
N LEU A 34 -14.51 35.59 5.56
CA LEU A 34 -15.67 34.70 5.47
C LEU A 34 -15.95 34.25 4.03
N GLY A 35 -15.86 35.16 3.07
CA GLY A 35 -16.07 34.83 1.66
C GLY A 35 -15.06 33.81 1.13
N VAL A 36 -13.78 34.01 1.44
CA VAL A 36 -12.69 33.12 1.01
C VAL A 36 -12.78 31.76 1.71
N VAL A 37 -13.12 31.72 3.01
CA VAL A 37 -13.36 30.47 3.74
C VAL A 37 -14.56 29.71 3.15
N ASN A 38 -15.68 30.40 2.90
CA ASN A 38 -16.87 29.78 2.32
C ASN A 38 -16.61 29.29 0.88
N ALA A 39 -15.84 30.05 0.10
CA ALA A 39 -15.47 29.64 -1.25
C ALA A 39 -14.60 28.38 -1.24
N HIS A 40 -13.69 28.24 -0.28
CA HIS A 40 -12.90 27.02 -0.14
C HIS A 40 -13.74 25.76 0.14
N GLU A 41 -14.84 25.91 0.89
CA GLU A 41 -15.73 24.81 1.25
C GLU A 41 -16.85 24.57 0.20
N ALA A 42 -17.09 25.53 -0.70
CA ALA A 42 -18.18 25.49 -1.67
C ALA A 42 -17.84 24.61 -2.88
N GLN A 43 -18.77 23.73 -3.27
CA GLN A 43 -18.66 22.96 -4.51
C GLN A 43 -18.58 23.90 -5.73
N GLY A 44 -17.65 23.61 -6.64
CA GLY A 44 -17.43 24.39 -7.87
C GLY A 44 -16.48 25.59 -7.71
N PHE A 45 -15.99 25.88 -6.50
CA PHE A 45 -14.95 26.87 -6.27
C PHE A 45 -13.56 26.22 -6.07
N PRO A 46 -12.46 26.96 -6.33
CA PRO A 46 -11.11 26.44 -6.15
C PRO A 46 -10.76 26.20 -4.67
N SER A 47 -9.99 25.14 -4.40
CA SER A 47 -9.47 24.89 -3.06
C SER A 47 -8.15 25.62 -2.83
N LEU A 48 -8.02 26.22 -1.64
CA LEU A 48 -6.94 27.15 -1.32
C LEU A 48 -5.89 26.49 -0.43
N ALA A 49 -4.65 26.99 -0.49
CA ALA A 49 -3.55 26.52 0.35
C ALA A 49 -3.49 27.22 1.71
N GLY A 50 -4.10 28.39 1.85
CA GLY A 50 -4.20 29.11 3.11
C GLY A 50 -4.56 30.58 2.97
N ILE A 51 -4.82 31.22 4.10
CA ILE A 51 -5.10 32.66 4.23
C ILE A 51 -4.02 33.30 5.11
N ILE A 52 -3.52 34.47 4.70
CA ILE A 52 -2.63 35.29 5.53
C ILE A 52 -3.34 36.60 5.88
N MET A 53 -3.76 36.71 7.13
CA MET A 53 -4.30 37.94 7.70
C MET A 53 -3.17 38.91 8.07
N ASN A 54 -3.20 40.12 7.51
CA ASN A 54 -2.13 41.09 7.69
C ASN A 54 -2.60 42.38 8.38
N GLY A 55 -1.65 43.22 8.79
CA GLY A 55 -1.92 44.49 9.48
C GLY A 55 -1.97 44.40 11.01
N GLY A 56 -1.59 43.26 11.61
CA GLY A 56 -1.51 43.10 13.06
C GLY A 56 -2.86 43.10 13.78
N LEU A 57 -3.96 43.00 13.04
CA LEU A 57 -5.32 42.94 13.55
C LEU A 57 -5.81 41.50 13.56
N LEU A 58 -6.49 41.12 14.65
CA LEU A 58 -7.28 39.90 14.71
C LEU A 58 -8.69 40.16 14.19
N PRO A 59 -9.41 39.13 13.71
CA PRO A 59 -10.81 39.27 13.35
C PRO A 59 -11.62 39.86 14.50
N HIS A 60 -12.67 40.62 14.18
CA HIS A 60 -13.61 41.10 15.18
C HIS A 60 -14.12 39.92 16.04
N LYS A 61 -14.37 40.14 17.34
CA LYS A 61 -14.69 39.06 18.30
C LYS A 61 -15.86 38.16 17.86
N SER A 62 -16.88 38.72 17.23
CA SER A 62 -18.01 37.96 16.69
C SER A 62 -17.61 37.05 15.53
N ILE A 63 -16.69 37.51 14.67
CA ILE A 63 -16.15 36.75 13.54
C ILE A 63 -15.22 35.66 14.05
N ALA A 64 -14.39 35.95 15.05
CA ALA A 64 -13.56 34.94 15.71
C ALA A 64 -14.40 33.81 16.31
N ARG A 65 -15.48 34.14 17.05
CA ARG A 65 -16.43 33.13 17.57
C ARG A 65 -17.11 32.33 16.45
N LEU A 66 -17.47 33.00 15.35
CA LEU A 66 -18.03 32.32 14.19
C LEU A 66 -17.02 31.34 13.58
N MET A 67 -15.76 31.73 13.41
CA MET A 67 -14.70 30.86 12.92
C MET A 67 -14.39 29.70 13.86
N GLU A 68 -14.45 29.90 15.18
CA GLU A 68 -14.37 28.81 16.16
C GLU A 68 -15.53 27.81 16.03
N GLY A 69 -16.73 28.29 15.66
CA GLY A 69 -17.89 27.44 15.41
C GLY A 69 -17.82 26.70 14.06
N VAL A 70 -17.40 27.39 13.01
CA VAL A 70 -17.25 26.84 11.64
C VAL A 70 -16.10 25.84 11.58
N LYS A 71 -15.02 26.04 12.35
CA LYS A 71 -13.80 25.21 12.35
C LYS A 71 -13.27 24.99 10.92
N PRO A 72 -12.94 26.07 10.20
CA PRO A 72 -12.46 25.95 8.83
C PRO A 72 -11.21 25.07 8.79
N ARG A 73 -11.13 24.19 7.78
CA ARG A 73 -9.96 23.31 7.59
C ARG A 73 -8.77 24.06 6.98
N LEU A 74 -9.05 25.17 6.32
CA LEU A 74 -8.07 26.04 5.69
C LEU A 74 -7.15 26.70 6.74
N PRO A 75 -5.81 26.61 6.61
CA PRO A 75 -4.89 27.30 7.50
C PRO A 75 -5.03 28.82 7.39
N ILE A 76 -5.26 29.48 8.53
CA ILE A 76 -5.33 30.95 8.64
C ILE A 76 -4.16 31.43 9.51
N LEU A 77 -3.25 32.19 8.92
CA LEU A 77 -2.07 32.77 9.57
C LEU A 77 -2.29 34.25 9.82
N THR A 78 -1.75 34.81 10.91
CA THR A 78 -1.77 36.25 11.18
C THR A 78 -0.35 36.83 11.15
N THR A 79 -0.22 38.09 10.72
CA THR A 79 1.06 38.81 10.72
C THR A 79 0.88 40.28 11.03
N ASN A 80 1.89 40.87 11.69
CA ASN A 80 1.95 42.30 11.98
C ASN A 80 2.42 43.14 10.79
N LEU A 81 2.80 42.49 9.68
CA LEU A 81 3.25 43.17 8.46
C LEU A 81 2.09 43.88 7.74
N GLY A 82 2.37 45.02 7.11
CA GLY A 82 1.45 45.67 6.18
C GLY A 82 1.32 44.91 4.86
N THR A 83 0.32 45.22 4.03
CA THR A 83 -0.03 44.43 2.84
C THR A 83 1.13 44.23 1.87
N PHE A 84 1.87 45.31 1.59
CA PHE A 84 3.04 45.25 0.71
C PHE A 84 4.15 44.36 1.29
N ASP A 85 4.46 44.52 2.58
CA ASP A 85 5.49 43.74 3.26
C ASP A 85 5.12 42.27 3.39
N THR A 86 3.84 41.97 3.65
CA THR A 86 3.32 40.59 3.65
C THR A 86 3.44 39.96 2.27
N ALA A 87 3.01 40.64 1.21
CA ALA A 87 3.14 40.14 -0.16
C ALA A 87 4.60 39.91 -0.54
N SER A 88 5.48 40.85 -0.17
CA SER A 88 6.92 40.77 -0.43
C SER A 88 7.59 39.64 0.37
N ALA A 89 7.19 39.43 1.63
CA ALA A 89 7.66 38.33 2.46
C ALA A 89 7.19 36.98 1.90
N ALA A 90 5.90 36.86 1.53
CA ALA A 90 5.34 35.66 0.93
C ALA A 90 6.04 35.32 -0.40
N ALA A 91 6.28 36.32 -1.26
CA ALA A 91 6.96 36.15 -2.53
C ALA A 91 8.44 35.76 -2.39
N ARG A 92 9.14 36.30 -1.38
CA ARG A 92 10.56 35.98 -1.09
C ARG A 92 10.75 34.70 -0.29
N THR A 93 9.68 34.13 0.24
CA THR A 93 9.74 32.90 1.04
C THR A 93 10.20 31.75 0.16
N ARG A 94 11.46 31.37 0.33
CA ARG A 94 12.03 30.18 -0.31
C ARG A 94 11.68 28.97 0.55
N GLY A 95 11.11 27.94 -0.08
CA GLY A 95 10.94 26.67 0.58
C GLY A 95 12.29 26.01 0.86
N ARG A 96 12.75 25.98 2.11
CA ARG A 96 13.91 25.14 2.51
C ARG A 96 13.50 23.66 2.53
N VAL A 97 14.41 22.75 2.19
CA VAL A 97 14.21 21.32 2.43
C VAL A 97 14.54 21.07 3.90
N ALA A 98 13.52 20.88 4.71
CA ALA A 98 13.65 20.40 6.09
C ALA A 98 13.17 18.95 6.15
N VAL A 99 13.45 18.25 7.25
CA VAL A 99 13.00 16.86 7.48
C VAL A 99 11.47 16.72 7.31
N GLY A 100 10.70 17.76 7.66
CA GLY A 100 9.24 17.79 7.45
C GLY A 100 8.77 18.17 6.03
N SER A 101 9.66 18.53 5.11
CA SER A 101 9.30 18.96 3.74
C SER A 101 9.11 17.78 2.79
N GLN A 102 8.26 16.81 3.16
CA GLN A 102 8.11 15.54 2.42
C GLN A 102 7.89 15.74 0.92
N ARG A 103 7.00 16.65 0.51
CA ARG A 103 6.75 16.95 -0.91
C ARG A 103 8.02 17.36 -1.68
N LYS A 104 8.93 18.14 -1.06
CA LYS A 104 10.19 18.55 -1.69
C LYS A 104 11.18 17.40 -1.78
N VAL A 105 11.22 16.56 -0.75
CA VAL A 105 12.03 15.33 -0.73
C VAL A 105 11.56 14.41 -1.86
N ASP A 106 10.25 14.21 -1.99
CA ASP A 106 9.65 13.39 -3.06
C ASP A 106 9.92 13.98 -4.45
N THR A 107 9.90 15.31 -4.61
CA THR A 107 10.29 15.96 -5.88
C THR A 107 11.75 15.68 -6.21
N ALA A 108 12.65 15.83 -5.23
CA ALA A 108 14.08 15.60 -5.45
C ALA A 108 14.37 14.12 -5.80
N LEU A 109 13.75 13.18 -5.07
CA LEU A 109 13.84 11.74 -5.36
C LEU A 109 13.29 11.44 -6.76
N SER A 110 12.10 11.94 -7.09
CA SER A 110 11.48 11.74 -8.41
C SER A 110 12.36 12.26 -9.54
N LEU A 111 12.93 13.45 -9.41
CA LEU A 111 13.86 14.02 -10.40
C LEU A 111 15.14 13.19 -10.55
N MET A 112 15.71 12.73 -9.43
CA MET A 112 16.86 11.82 -9.45
C MET A 112 16.52 10.54 -10.22
N GLU A 113 15.42 9.89 -9.85
CA GLU A 113 14.97 8.62 -10.42
C GLU A 113 14.58 8.75 -11.91
N GLN A 114 14.14 9.92 -12.37
CA GLN A 114 13.76 10.18 -13.77
C GLN A 114 14.92 10.62 -14.67
N ARG A 115 15.91 11.32 -14.10
CA ARG A 115 16.95 12.00 -14.89
C ARG A 115 18.31 11.36 -14.78
N ILE A 116 18.53 10.48 -13.80
CA ILE A 116 19.81 9.83 -13.56
C ILE A 116 19.67 8.33 -13.70
N ASP A 117 20.41 7.76 -14.66
CA ASP A 117 20.58 6.32 -14.81
C ASP A 117 21.49 5.80 -13.70
N SER A 118 20.88 5.20 -12.68
CA SER A 118 21.60 4.62 -11.54
C SER A 118 22.52 3.48 -11.95
N THR A 119 22.19 2.71 -12.98
CA THR A 119 22.99 1.58 -13.45
C THR A 119 24.27 2.08 -14.12
N GLU A 120 24.15 3.06 -15.01
CA GLU A 120 25.30 3.68 -15.66
C GLU A 120 26.18 4.43 -14.64
N MET A 121 25.56 5.14 -13.70
CA MET A 121 26.29 5.82 -12.63
C MET A 121 27.11 4.83 -11.80
N LEU A 122 26.50 3.72 -11.35
CA LEU A 122 27.17 2.65 -10.59
C LEU A 122 28.31 2.00 -11.40
N ARG A 123 28.11 1.78 -12.71
CA ARG A 123 29.13 1.25 -13.62
C ARG A 123 30.34 2.17 -13.71
N LEU A 124 30.11 3.49 -13.80
CA LEU A 124 31.17 4.50 -13.89
C LEU A 124 31.98 4.61 -12.59
N ILE A 125 31.35 4.45 -11.43
CA ILE A 125 32.04 4.52 -10.13
C ILE A 125 32.64 3.18 -9.67
N ARG A 126 32.47 2.09 -10.45
CA ARG A 126 32.98 0.73 -10.16
C ARG A 126 32.72 0.27 -8.73
N VAL A 127 31.56 0.61 -8.17
CA VAL A 127 31.20 0.22 -6.81
C VAL A 127 30.76 -1.24 -6.81
N PRO A 128 31.38 -2.13 -6.02
CA PRO A 128 30.90 -3.50 -5.87
C PRO A 128 29.50 -3.49 -5.25
N ILE A 129 28.56 -4.25 -5.83
CA ILE A 129 27.20 -4.38 -5.30
C ILE A 129 27.30 -5.16 -3.98
N PRO A 130 26.85 -4.58 -2.84
CA PRO A 130 26.90 -5.28 -1.56
C PRO A 130 26.02 -6.52 -1.59
N THR A 131 26.45 -7.59 -0.92
CA THR A 131 25.58 -8.74 -0.60
C THR A 131 24.60 -8.43 0.54
N ILE A 132 24.90 -7.38 1.31
CA ILE A 132 24.08 -6.89 2.42
C ILE A 132 22.93 -6.06 1.86
N VAL A 133 21.70 -6.42 2.22
CA VAL A 133 20.50 -5.68 1.84
C VAL A 133 19.97 -4.97 3.08
N THR A 134 20.25 -3.67 3.17
CA THR A 134 19.66 -2.83 4.22
C THR A 134 18.19 -2.56 3.91
N PRO A 135 17.37 -2.17 4.90
CA PRO A 135 15.97 -1.83 4.66
C PRO A 135 15.80 -0.71 3.62
N GLN A 136 16.65 0.31 3.64
CA GLN A 136 16.59 1.42 2.68
C GLN A 136 16.93 0.97 1.25
N LEU A 137 17.89 0.06 1.10
CA LEU A 137 18.23 -0.51 -0.20
C LEU A 137 17.08 -1.37 -0.74
N PHE A 138 16.45 -2.16 0.13
CA PHE A 138 15.30 -2.98 -0.23
C PHE A 138 14.10 -2.12 -0.69
N GLU A 139 13.75 -1.09 0.09
CA GLU A 139 12.68 -0.14 -0.29
C GLU A 139 12.97 0.56 -1.61
N TYR A 140 14.23 0.98 -1.83
CA TYR A 140 14.64 1.56 -3.11
C TYR A 140 14.47 0.58 -4.26
N GLN A 141 14.94 -0.67 -4.13
CA GLN A 141 14.82 -1.70 -5.17
C GLN A 141 13.37 -2.05 -5.48
N LEU A 142 12.51 -2.09 -4.45
CA LEU A 142 11.07 -2.28 -4.60
C LEU A 142 10.46 -1.19 -5.48
N ILE A 143 10.76 0.07 -5.18
CA ILE A 143 10.23 1.22 -5.92
C ILE A 143 10.81 1.26 -7.34
N ASP A 144 12.12 1.08 -7.50
CA ASP A 144 12.77 1.04 -8.82
C ASP A 144 12.12 -0.01 -9.74
N ARG A 145 11.84 -1.20 -9.21
CA ARG A 145 11.23 -2.27 -9.98
C ARG A 145 9.74 -2.03 -10.28
N ALA A 146 8.97 -1.53 -9.32
CA ALA A 146 7.57 -1.19 -9.56
C ALA A 146 7.42 -0.18 -10.72
N ARG A 147 8.36 0.77 -10.82
CA ARG A 147 8.37 1.81 -11.86
C ARG A 147 8.71 1.31 -13.27
N LYS A 148 9.46 0.21 -13.41
CA LYS A 148 9.89 -0.30 -14.73
C LYS A 148 8.71 -0.69 -15.61
N VAL A 149 7.66 -1.25 -15.00
CA VAL A 149 6.39 -1.58 -15.65
C VAL A 149 5.28 -1.12 -14.73
N ARG A 150 4.80 0.11 -14.94
CA ARG A 150 3.76 0.69 -14.08
C ARG A 150 2.48 -0.12 -14.21
N LYS A 151 2.02 -0.64 -13.08
CA LYS A 151 0.73 -1.32 -12.96
C LYS A 151 -0.33 -0.36 -12.46
N HIS A 152 -1.59 -0.64 -12.80
CA HIS A 152 -2.73 0.13 -12.36
C HIS A 152 -3.28 -0.42 -11.05
N ILE A 153 -3.17 0.34 -9.96
CA ILE A 153 -3.58 -0.06 -8.62
C ILE A 153 -4.80 0.75 -8.17
N VAL A 154 -5.85 0.06 -7.72
CA VAL A 154 -7.02 0.72 -7.12
C VAL A 154 -6.84 0.87 -5.61
N LEU A 155 -7.17 2.05 -5.11
CA LEU A 155 -7.15 2.45 -3.70
C LEU A 155 -8.57 2.79 -3.25
N PRO A 156 -9.30 1.86 -2.61
CA PRO A 156 -10.72 2.03 -2.30
C PRO A 156 -11.04 3.15 -1.30
N GLU A 157 -10.09 3.50 -0.43
CA GLU A 157 -10.32 4.35 0.74
C GLU A 157 -10.00 5.82 0.45
N GLY A 158 -10.60 6.40 -0.60
CA GLY A 158 -10.30 7.76 -1.08
C GLY A 158 -10.60 8.90 -0.08
N ASN A 159 -11.29 8.62 1.02
CA ASN A 159 -11.55 9.59 2.08
C ASN A 159 -10.48 9.61 3.19
N ASP A 160 -9.49 8.71 3.16
CA ASP A 160 -8.42 8.64 4.16
C ASP A 160 -7.22 9.53 3.75
N ASP A 161 -6.84 10.46 4.62
CA ASP A 161 -5.72 11.39 4.38
C ASP A 161 -4.40 10.69 4.04
N ARG A 162 -4.14 9.51 4.64
CA ARG A 162 -2.90 8.78 4.42
C ARG A 162 -2.90 8.15 3.04
N VAL A 163 -4.05 7.63 2.62
CA VAL A 163 -4.26 7.07 1.27
C VAL A 163 -4.11 8.17 0.23
N LEU A 164 -4.70 9.35 0.42
CA LEU A 164 -4.54 10.49 -0.47
C LEU A 164 -3.07 10.93 -0.59
N ARG A 165 -2.39 11.10 0.56
CA ARG A 165 -0.96 11.45 0.58
C ARG A 165 -0.09 10.39 -0.10
N ALA A 166 -0.42 9.11 0.09
CA ALA A 166 0.30 8.00 -0.54
C ALA A 166 0.06 7.98 -2.06
N ALA A 167 -1.18 8.16 -2.53
CA ALA A 167 -1.52 8.25 -3.94
C ALA A 167 -0.72 9.36 -4.64
N GLY A 168 -0.68 10.55 -4.05
CA GLY A 168 0.15 11.65 -4.57
C GLY A 168 1.63 11.28 -4.68
N ARG A 169 2.18 10.59 -3.69
CA ARG A 169 3.57 10.08 -3.70
C ARG A 169 3.82 9.04 -4.79
N VAL A 170 2.91 8.09 -4.92
CA VAL A 170 2.96 7.01 -5.92
C VAL A 170 3.02 7.62 -7.32
N LEU A 171 2.19 8.62 -7.60
CA LEU A 171 2.13 9.30 -8.90
C LEU A 171 3.36 10.17 -9.14
N GLN A 172 3.74 10.98 -8.14
CA GLN A 172 4.89 11.87 -8.23
C GLN A 172 6.18 11.09 -8.50
N ARG A 173 6.33 9.90 -7.89
CA ARG A 173 7.46 8.99 -8.10
C ARG A 173 7.19 7.95 -9.18
N GLN A 174 6.10 8.06 -9.94
CA GLN A 174 5.73 7.19 -11.06
C GLN A 174 5.74 5.69 -10.75
N ILE A 175 5.42 5.31 -9.52
CA ILE A 175 5.48 3.93 -9.01
C ILE A 175 4.42 3.05 -9.65
N ALA A 176 3.20 3.58 -9.77
CA ALA A 176 2.04 2.90 -10.32
C ALA A 176 1.05 3.93 -10.87
N GLU A 177 0.14 3.49 -11.72
CA GLU A 177 -1.09 4.24 -12.02
C GLU A 177 -2.08 4.00 -10.88
N VAL A 178 -2.91 5.00 -10.56
CA VAL A 178 -3.80 4.94 -9.40
C VAL A 178 -5.21 5.32 -9.80
N THR A 179 -6.19 4.52 -9.37
CA THR A 179 -7.60 4.93 -9.26
C THR A 179 -7.97 5.02 -7.79
N LEU A 180 -8.60 6.13 -7.39
CA LEU A 180 -9.20 6.30 -6.07
C LEU A 180 -10.71 6.05 -6.14
N LEU A 181 -11.29 5.40 -5.13
CA LEU A 181 -12.74 5.26 -5.02
C LEU A 181 -13.30 6.28 -4.02
N GLY A 182 -14.40 6.94 -4.41
CA GLY A 182 -15.08 7.94 -3.59
C GLY A 182 -15.78 9.02 -4.42
N ASP A 183 -16.46 9.92 -3.72
CA ASP A 183 -17.08 11.10 -4.33
C ASP A 183 -15.99 12.07 -4.83
N GLU A 184 -16.04 12.44 -6.11
CA GLU A 184 -14.97 13.21 -6.76
C GLU A 184 -14.75 14.59 -6.12
N ALA A 185 -15.82 15.31 -5.81
CA ALA A 185 -15.72 16.64 -5.20
C ALA A 185 -15.07 16.55 -3.81
N THR A 186 -15.49 15.57 -3.00
CA THR A 186 -14.95 15.36 -1.65
C THR A 186 -13.47 14.95 -1.68
N VAL A 187 -13.11 14.00 -2.54
CA VAL A 187 -11.73 13.51 -2.69
C VAL A 187 -10.80 14.62 -3.17
N ARG A 188 -11.19 15.36 -4.21
CA ARG A 188 -10.37 16.46 -4.75
C ARG A 188 -10.25 17.63 -3.77
N GLY A 189 -11.33 18.03 -3.13
CA GLY A 189 -11.32 19.08 -2.10
C GLY A 189 -10.37 18.72 -0.95
N ARG A 190 -10.46 17.48 -0.43
CA ARG A 190 -9.56 17.02 0.63
C ARG A 190 -8.10 16.93 0.17
N ALA A 191 -7.84 16.50 -1.05
CA ALA A 191 -6.49 16.45 -1.59
C ALA A 191 -5.85 17.85 -1.68
N ALA A 192 -6.62 18.86 -2.08
CA ALA A 192 -6.17 20.24 -2.16
C ALA A 192 -5.84 20.82 -0.78
N GLU A 193 -6.69 20.59 0.24
CA GLU A 193 -6.40 20.93 1.64
C GLU A 193 -5.08 20.29 2.12
N LEU A 194 -4.84 19.03 1.73
CA LEU A 194 -3.61 18.30 2.06
C LEU A 194 -2.40 18.70 1.19
N SER A 195 -2.59 19.62 0.22
CA SER A 195 -1.61 20.03 -0.78
C SER A 195 -1.04 18.86 -1.60
N VAL A 196 -1.88 17.88 -1.89
CA VAL A 196 -1.59 16.69 -2.68
C VAL A 196 -2.09 16.89 -4.11
N ASP A 197 -1.22 16.63 -5.08
CA ASP A 197 -1.56 16.72 -6.50
C ASP A 197 -2.17 15.40 -6.99
N LEU A 198 -3.44 15.45 -7.37
CA LEU A 198 -4.21 14.33 -7.93
C LEU A 198 -4.84 14.68 -9.28
N ALA A 199 -4.26 15.64 -10.03
CA ALA A 199 -4.82 16.09 -11.30
C ALA A 199 -5.03 14.93 -12.29
N ASP A 200 -4.03 14.05 -12.41
CA ASP A 200 -4.02 12.91 -13.33
C ASP A 200 -4.66 11.63 -12.75
N VAL A 201 -5.27 11.70 -11.56
CA VAL A 201 -5.90 10.54 -10.91
C VAL A 201 -7.33 10.39 -11.35
N ARG A 202 -7.69 9.16 -11.73
CA ARG A 202 -9.08 8.79 -11.90
C ARG A 202 -9.73 8.62 -10.53
N VAL A 203 -10.76 9.41 -10.25
CA VAL A 203 -11.64 9.22 -9.09
C VAL A 203 -12.94 8.62 -9.58
N VAL A 204 -13.38 7.53 -8.96
CA VAL A 204 -14.62 6.82 -9.34
C VAL A 204 -15.51 6.67 -8.12
N ASP A 205 -16.74 7.16 -8.18
CA ASP A 205 -17.74 6.86 -7.16
C ASP A 205 -18.45 5.53 -7.53
N PRO A 206 -18.34 4.48 -6.69
CA PRO A 206 -19.01 3.21 -6.94
C PRO A 206 -20.52 3.31 -7.13
N ARG A 207 -21.17 4.35 -6.60
CA ARG A 207 -22.63 4.52 -6.62
C ARG A 207 -23.16 5.14 -7.91
N THR A 208 -22.31 5.86 -8.64
CA THR A 208 -22.71 6.60 -9.86
C THR A 208 -21.93 6.14 -11.09
N CYS A 209 -21.06 5.13 -10.95
CA CYS A 209 -20.28 4.60 -12.07
C CYS A 209 -21.17 3.88 -13.10
N ASP A 210 -20.97 4.21 -14.38
CA ASP A 210 -21.68 3.58 -15.51
C ASP A 210 -21.49 2.06 -15.60
N ARG A 211 -20.43 1.52 -15.00
CA ARG A 211 -20.11 0.08 -15.00
C ARG A 211 -20.73 -0.70 -13.85
N LEU A 212 -21.54 -0.05 -13.02
CA LEU A 212 -22.16 -0.69 -11.86
C LEU A 212 -22.99 -1.93 -12.26
N ASP A 213 -23.71 -1.85 -13.37
CA ASP A 213 -24.55 -2.93 -13.88
C ASP A 213 -23.71 -4.12 -14.38
N GLU A 214 -22.63 -3.85 -15.11
CA GLU A 214 -21.65 -4.86 -15.53
C GLU A 214 -21.05 -5.59 -14.31
N PHE A 215 -20.71 -4.85 -13.25
CA PHE A 215 -20.14 -5.43 -12.04
C PHE A 215 -21.17 -6.28 -11.29
N ALA A 216 -22.43 -5.82 -11.23
CA ALA A 216 -23.52 -6.55 -10.60
C ALA A 216 -23.82 -7.87 -11.33
N ASP A 217 -23.89 -7.84 -12.66
CA ASP A 217 -24.13 -9.02 -13.49
C ASP A 217 -23.02 -10.07 -13.33
N GLU A 218 -21.76 -9.64 -13.40
CA GLU A 218 -20.63 -10.55 -13.21
C GLU A 218 -20.58 -11.12 -11.80
N TYR A 219 -20.82 -10.31 -10.76
CA TYR A 219 -20.83 -10.79 -9.39
C TYR A 219 -21.98 -11.78 -9.12
N ALA A 220 -23.17 -11.51 -9.68
CA ALA A 220 -24.29 -12.44 -9.64
C ALA A 220 -23.93 -13.77 -10.32
N ARG A 221 -23.27 -13.74 -11.47
CA ARG A 221 -22.79 -14.93 -12.18
C ARG A 221 -21.79 -15.73 -11.34
N LEU A 222 -20.78 -15.08 -10.76
CA LEU A 222 -19.77 -15.73 -9.90
C LEU A 222 -20.39 -16.38 -8.66
N ARG A 223 -21.48 -15.80 -8.13
CA ARG A 223 -22.15 -16.25 -6.90
C ARG A 223 -23.52 -16.90 -7.15
N ALA A 224 -23.82 -17.29 -8.38
CA ALA A 224 -25.09 -17.93 -8.76
C ALA A 224 -25.36 -19.20 -7.95
N HIS A 225 -24.32 -20.00 -7.68
CA HIS A 225 -24.39 -21.20 -6.83
C HIS A 225 -24.78 -20.92 -5.36
N LYS A 226 -24.73 -19.65 -4.92
CA LYS A 226 -25.21 -19.19 -3.60
C LYS A 226 -26.54 -18.44 -3.68
N GLY A 227 -27.21 -18.45 -4.84
CA GLY A 227 -28.49 -17.76 -5.04
C GLY A 227 -28.40 -16.24 -5.15
N MET A 228 -27.25 -15.70 -5.58
CA MET A 228 -27.09 -14.25 -5.79
C MET A 228 -27.92 -13.78 -7.00
N THR A 229 -28.78 -12.78 -6.79
CA THR A 229 -29.51 -12.10 -7.88
C THR A 229 -28.79 -10.82 -8.29
N VAL A 230 -29.08 -10.30 -9.49
CA VAL A 230 -28.47 -9.07 -10.00
C VAL A 230 -28.84 -7.86 -9.12
N GLU A 231 -30.07 -7.79 -8.62
CA GLU A 231 -30.52 -6.69 -7.76
C GLU A 231 -29.73 -6.66 -6.46
N ARG A 232 -29.55 -7.83 -5.82
CA ARG A 232 -28.75 -7.93 -4.61
C ARG A 232 -27.26 -7.71 -4.89
N ALA A 233 -26.77 -8.20 -6.03
CA ALA A 233 -25.40 -7.96 -6.46
C ALA A 233 -25.12 -6.47 -6.61
N ARG A 234 -26.04 -5.70 -7.21
CA ARG A 234 -25.93 -4.24 -7.37
C ARG A 234 -25.73 -3.54 -6.02
N GLU A 235 -26.45 -3.94 -4.98
CA GLU A 235 -26.24 -3.39 -3.63
C GLU A 235 -24.84 -3.74 -3.08
N VAL A 236 -24.39 -4.98 -3.26
CA VAL A 236 -23.10 -5.45 -2.73
C VAL A 236 -21.92 -4.79 -3.44
N VAL A 237 -21.95 -4.68 -4.77
CA VAL A 237 -20.82 -4.13 -5.54
C VAL A 237 -20.64 -2.62 -5.38
N THR A 238 -21.59 -1.90 -4.76
CA THR A 238 -21.39 -0.49 -4.38
C THR A 238 -20.47 -0.31 -3.18
N ASP A 239 -20.20 -1.37 -2.40
CA ASP A 239 -19.19 -1.34 -1.35
C ASP A 239 -17.79 -1.19 -1.98
N ILE A 240 -16.99 -0.27 -1.46
CA ILE A 240 -15.70 0.11 -2.05
C ILE A 240 -14.73 -1.08 -2.18
N SER A 241 -14.76 -2.03 -1.25
CA SER A 241 -13.88 -3.20 -1.27
C SER A 241 -14.34 -4.21 -2.33
N TYR A 242 -15.66 -4.40 -2.49
CA TYR A 242 -16.21 -5.21 -3.59
C TYR A 242 -15.98 -4.55 -4.95
N PHE A 243 -16.24 -3.25 -5.07
CA PHE A 243 -16.04 -2.49 -6.31
C PHE A 243 -14.58 -2.55 -6.76
N GLY A 244 -13.63 -2.28 -5.86
CA GLY A 244 -12.21 -2.38 -6.15
C GLY A 244 -11.78 -3.80 -6.53
N THR A 245 -12.34 -4.82 -5.87
CA THR A 245 -12.07 -6.22 -6.22
C THR A 245 -12.63 -6.59 -7.61
N MET A 246 -13.81 -6.10 -7.98
CA MET A 246 -14.38 -6.28 -9.31
C MET A 246 -13.54 -5.59 -10.38
N MET A 247 -12.99 -4.41 -10.09
CA MET A 247 -12.04 -3.75 -10.99
C MET A 247 -10.81 -4.62 -11.28
N VAL A 248 -10.27 -5.28 -10.25
CA VAL A 248 -9.14 -6.21 -10.42
C VAL A 248 -9.57 -7.45 -11.20
N HIS A 249 -10.71 -8.04 -10.85
CA HIS A 249 -11.26 -9.25 -11.50
C HIS A 249 -11.45 -9.06 -13.01
N LEU A 250 -12.04 -7.93 -13.41
CA LEU A 250 -12.32 -7.60 -14.81
C LEU A 250 -11.12 -7.00 -15.57
N GLY A 251 -9.95 -6.91 -14.93
CA GLY A 251 -8.71 -6.40 -15.58
C GLY A 251 -8.73 -4.89 -15.83
N ILE A 252 -9.59 -4.16 -15.11
CA ILE A 252 -9.67 -2.70 -15.16
C ILE A 252 -8.53 -2.09 -14.34
N ALA A 253 -8.19 -2.77 -13.23
CA ALA A 253 -7.00 -2.55 -12.44
C ALA A 253 -6.19 -3.86 -12.38
N ASP A 254 -4.89 -3.75 -12.21
CA ASP A 254 -3.96 -4.87 -12.08
C ASP A 254 -3.89 -5.38 -10.63
N GLY A 255 -4.26 -4.55 -9.65
CA GLY A 255 -4.31 -4.94 -8.24
C GLY A 255 -5.00 -3.92 -7.36
N MET A 256 -5.22 -4.31 -6.09
CA MET A 256 -5.89 -3.46 -5.09
C MET A 256 -5.10 -3.39 -3.79
N VAL A 257 -5.09 -2.21 -3.16
CA VAL A 257 -4.59 -2.01 -1.79
C VAL A 257 -5.66 -1.31 -0.95
N SER A 258 -6.10 -1.94 0.14
CA SER A 258 -7.14 -1.44 1.05
C SER A 258 -6.80 -1.76 2.51
N GLY A 259 -7.62 -1.36 3.48
CA GLY A 259 -7.49 -1.74 4.90
C GLY A 259 -6.98 -0.63 5.83
N ALA A 260 -6.64 0.56 5.33
CA ALA A 260 -6.24 1.69 6.16
C ALA A 260 -7.40 2.15 7.06
N ALA A 261 -8.65 2.03 6.58
CA ALA A 261 -9.87 2.40 7.31
C ALA A 261 -10.79 1.20 7.60
N HIS A 262 -10.59 0.04 6.95
CA HIS A 262 -11.45 -1.14 7.08
C HIS A 262 -10.84 -2.24 7.94
N THR A 263 -11.60 -3.32 8.17
CA THR A 263 -11.08 -4.53 8.83
C THR A 263 -10.45 -5.43 7.77
N THR A 264 -9.39 -6.17 8.13
CA THR A 264 -8.78 -7.18 7.26
C THR A 264 -9.83 -8.13 6.68
N ALA A 265 -10.80 -8.56 7.48
CA ALA A 265 -11.91 -9.41 7.02
C ALA A 265 -12.76 -8.75 5.91
N HIS A 266 -13.02 -7.45 5.99
CA HIS A 266 -13.76 -6.69 4.96
C HIS A 266 -12.94 -6.51 3.68
N THR A 267 -11.63 -6.32 3.78
CA THR A 267 -10.72 -6.27 2.61
C THR A 267 -10.58 -7.62 1.91
N ILE A 268 -10.38 -8.71 2.66
CA ILE A 268 -10.03 -10.02 2.08
C ILE A 268 -11.25 -10.80 1.60
N ARG A 269 -12.42 -10.67 2.25
CA ARG A 269 -13.61 -11.46 1.90
C ARG A 269 -13.98 -11.32 0.41
N PRO A 270 -14.08 -10.11 -0.18
CA PRO A 270 -14.37 -9.96 -1.60
C PRO A 270 -13.35 -10.70 -2.48
N SER A 271 -12.07 -10.68 -2.12
CA SER A 271 -11.00 -11.38 -2.84
C SER A 271 -11.23 -12.89 -2.87
N PHE A 272 -11.69 -13.48 -1.76
CA PHE A 272 -12.07 -14.90 -1.72
C PHE A 272 -13.35 -15.20 -2.49
N GLU A 273 -14.30 -14.26 -2.57
CA GLU A 273 -15.55 -14.47 -3.27
C GLU A 273 -15.39 -14.35 -4.79
N ILE A 274 -14.56 -13.41 -5.25
CA ILE A 274 -14.43 -12.98 -6.64
C ILE A 274 -13.13 -13.54 -7.27
N ILE A 275 -11.97 -13.18 -6.72
CA ILE A 275 -10.66 -13.46 -7.33
C ILE A 275 -10.27 -14.94 -7.20
N LYS A 276 -10.53 -15.55 -6.03
CA LYS A 276 -10.15 -16.93 -5.66
C LYS A 276 -8.64 -17.18 -5.66
N THR A 277 -8.26 -18.38 -5.25
CA THR A 277 -6.88 -18.85 -5.26
C THR A 277 -6.39 -19.25 -6.64
N GLN A 278 -5.08 -19.23 -6.81
CA GLN A 278 -4.39 -19.78 -7.98
C GLN A 278 -4.64 -21.29 -8.11
N PRO A 279 -4.64 -21.85 -9.33
CA PRO A 279 -4.71 -23.29 -9.52
C PRO A 279 -3.61 -24.01 -8.74
N GLY A 280 -3.97 -25.06 -7.99
CA GLY A 280 -3.03 -25.82 -7.17
C GLY A 280 -2.67 -25.18 -5.82
N VAL A 281 -3.30 -24.06 -5.45
CA VAL A 281 -3.21 -23.46 -4.11
C VAL A 281 -4.60 -23.40 -3.51
N ASP A 282 -4.82 -24.05 -2.37
CA ASP A 282 -6.14 -24.04 -1.72
C ASP A 282 -6.22 -22.98 -0.61
N THR A 283 -5.07 -22.48 -0.17
CA THR A 283 -4.95 -21.57 0.98
C THR A 283 -4.33 -20.23 0.58
N VAL A 284 -5.10 -19.14 0.73
CA VAL A 284 -4.53 -17.79 0.74
C VAL A 284 -3.87 -17.56 2.10
N SER A 285 -2.66 -17.02 2.07
CA SER A 285 -1.91 -16.71 3.29
C SER A 285 -1.24 -15.35 3.17
N SER A 286 -0.46 -14.96 4.17
CA SER A 286 0.34 -13.76 4.12
C SER A 286 1.81 -14.00 4.42
N VAL A 287 2.64 -13.07 3.95
CA VAL A 287 4.05 -12.98 4.32
C VAL A 287 4.40 -11.55 4.68
N PHE A 288 5.22 -11.37 5.71
CA PHE A 288 5.92 -10.11 5.98
C PHE A 288 7.36 -10.21 5.50
N LEU A 289 7.82 -9.18 4.82
CA LEU A 289 9.23 -8.99 4.47
C LEU A 289 9.89 -8.22 5.62
N MET A 290 10.58 -8.97 6.47
CA MET A 290 11.28 -8.49 7.65
C MET A 290 12.66 -7.98 7.26
N CYS A 291 12.76 -6.67 7.10
CA CYS A 291 13.99 -5.96 6.78
C CYS A 291 14.78 -5.73 8.07
N LEU A 292 15.74 -6.61 8.33
CA LEU A 292 16.74 -6.48 9.38
C LEU A 292 17.86 -5.52 8.95
N ALA A 293 18.84 -5.28 9.82
CA ALA A 293 19.93 -4.35 9.53
C ALA A 293 20.76 -4.73 8.29
N ASP A 294 20.89 -6.03 8.02
CA ASP A 294 21.82 -6.58 7.01
C ASP A 294 21.16 -7.49 5.97
N ARG A 295 19.89 -7.86 6.15
CA ARG A 295 19.17 -8.82 5.30
C ARG A 295 17.66 -8.65 5.37
N VAL A 296 16.98 -9.24 4.40
CA VAL A 296 15.51 -9.34 4.37
C VAL A 296 15.10 -10.80 4.49
N LEU A 297 14.19 -11.10 5.42
CA LEU A 297 13.62 -12.42 5.63
C LEU A 297 12.12 -12.41 5.33
N ALA A 298 11.57 -13.53 4.89
CA ALA A 298 10.14 -13.72 4.68
C ALA A 298 9.53 -14.49 5.86
N TYR A 299 8.54 -13.92 6.53
CA TYR A 299 7.85 -14.51 7.69
C TYR A 299 6.41 -14.81 7.29
N GLY A 300 5.98 -16.07 7.29
CA GLY A 300 4.61 -16.44 6.91
C GLY A 300 4.10 -17.68 7.64
N ASP A 301 2.81 -17.91 7.85
CA ASP A 301 1.75 -16.91 7.84
C ASP A 301 1.76 -16.10 9.15
N CYS A 302 1.36 -14.83 9.07
CA CYS A 302 1.36 -13.89 10.18
C CYS A 302 0.07 -13.05 10.28
N ALA A 303 -0.89 -13.21 9.35
CA ALA A 303 -2.11 -12.39 9.31
C ALA A 303 -3.41 -13.11 8.92
N VAL A 304 -3.38 -14.26 8.24
CA VAL A 304 -4.60 -14.81 7.60
C VAL A 304 -5.13 -16.08 8.27
N VAL A 305 -4.33 -17.15 8.34
CA VAL A 305 -4.77 -18.50 8.72
C VAL A 305 -4.47 -18.76 10.20
N PRO A 306 -5.49 -18.82 11.10
CA PRO A 306 -5.27 -18.93 12.54
C PRO A 306 -4.53 -20.19 12.99
N ASP A 307 -5.02 -21.36 12.55
CA ASP A 307 -4.46 -22.68 12.85
C ASP A 307 -4.47 -23.52 11.56
N PRO A 308 -3.38 -23.49 10.78
CA PRO A 308 -3.32 -24.19 9.50
C PRO A 308 -3.24 -25.71 9.71
N THR A 309 -3.92 -26.49 8.86
CA THR A 309 -3.65 -27.95 8.74
C THR A 309 -2.27 -28.19 8.11
N ALA A 310 -1.81 -29.45 8.09
CA ALA A 310 -0.53 -29.79 7.47
C ALA A 310 -0.49 -29.43 5.97
N GLU A 311 -1.58 -29.65 5.25
CA GLU A 311 -1.73 -29.31 3.83
C GLU A 311 -1.71 -27.80 3.63
N GLN A 312 -2.44 -27.05 4.47
CA GLN A 312 -2.44 -25.59 4.41
C GLN A 312 -1.06 -25.01 4.74
N LEU A 313 -0.35 -25.61 5.70
CA LEU A 313 1.00 -25.19 6.07
C LEU A 313 2.00 -25.46 4.94
N ALA A 314 1.82 -26.56 4.18
CA ALA A 314 2.59 -26.82 2.97
C ALA A 314 2.30 -25.80 1.86
N ASP A 315 1.02 -25.44 1.65
CA ASP A 315 0.61 -24.40 0.71
C ASP A 315 1.22 -23.02 1.06
N ILE A 316 1.21 -22.68 2.36
CA ILE A 316 1.82 -21.47 2.91
C ILE A 316 3.32 -21.45 2.60
N ALA A 317 4.02 -22.56 2.81
CA ALA A 317 5.45 -22.67 2.59
C ALA A 317 5.81 -22.49 1.10
N ILE A 318 5.11 -23.17 0.20
CA ILE A 318 5.33 -23.09 -1.25
C ILE A 318 5.04 -21.67 -1.75
N SER A 319 3.92 -21.08 -1.32
CA SER A 319 3.54 -19.71 -1.69
C SER A 319 4.57 -18.70 -1.19
N SER A 320 5.01 -18.83 0.07
CA SER A 320 6.02 -17.95 0.68
C SER A 320 7.38 -18.05 -0.01
N ALA A 321 7.78 -19.24 -0.44
CA ALA A 321 9.00 -19.43 -1.23
C ALA A 321 8.90 -18.73 -2.60
N GLY A 322 7.73 -18.82 -3.26
CA GLY A 322 7.44 -18.11 -4.50
C GLY A 322 7.51 -16.60 -4.31
N THR A 323 6.86 -16.07 -3.27
CA THR A 323 6.88 -14.64 -2.93
C THR A 323 8.29 -14.17 -2.58
N ALA A 324 9.05 -14.91 -1.78
CA ALA A 324 10.44 -14.58 -1.46
C ALA A 324 11.30 -14.46 -2.73
N ARG A 325 11.22 -15.46 -3.62
CA ARG A 325 11.92 -15.42 -4.92
C ARG A 325 11.47 -14.24 -5.75
N GLN A 326 10.16 -13.94 -5.77
CA GLN A 326 9.63 -12.78 -6.46
C GLN A 326 10.27 -11.48 -5.95
N PHE A 327 10.59 -11.35 -4.68
CA PHE A 327 11.27 -10.17 -4.10
C PHE A 327 12.80 -10.28 -4.03
N GLY A 328 13.40 -11.21 -4.78
CA GLY A 328 14.87 -11.35 -4.88
C GLY A 328 15.51 -12.01 -3.66
N ILE A 329 14.71 -12.67 -2.82
CA ILE A 329 15.19 -13.44 -1.67
C ILE A 329 15.28 -14.90 -2.08
N GLU A 330 16.49 -15.46 -2.06
CA GLU A 330 16.71 -16.87 -2.37
C GLU A 330 16.00 -17.75 -1.33
N PRO A 331 15.02 -18.59 -1.71
CA PRO A 331 14.19 -19.30 -0.75
C PRO A 331 14.92 -20.47 -0.08
N ARG A 332 15.13 -20.36 1.23
CA ARG A 332 15.56 -21.42 2.15
C ARG A 332 14.53 -21.51 3.26
N VAL A 333 13.63 -22.48 3.15
CA VAL A 333 12.38 -22.55 3.90
C VAL A 333 12.57 -23.35 5.19
N ALA A 334 12.42 -22.68 6.33
CA ALA A 334 12.40 -23.32 7.64
C ALA A 334 10.95 -23.47 8.12
N MET A 335 10.49 -24.71 8.27
CA MET A 335 9.18 -25.02 8.85
C MET A 335 9.30 -25.04 10.37
N LEU A 336 8.92 -23.94 11.01
CA LEU A 336 9.22 -23.69 12.41
C LEU A 336 8.38 -24.57 13.34
N SER A 337 9.03 -25.03 14.41
CA SER A 337 8.38 -25.74 15.51
C SER A 337 9.18 -25.52 16.80
N TYR A 338 8.62 -25.95 17.94
CA TYR A 338 9.36 -25.98 19.20
C TYR A 338 10.36 -27.16 19.28
N SER A 339 10.39 -28.05 18.27
CA SER A 339 11.33 -29.17 18.16
C SER A 339 12.12 -29.13 16.84
N THR A 340 13.29 -29.78 16.83
CA THR A 340 14.15 -29.93 15.64
C THR A 340 14.34 -31.40 15.29
N GLY A 341 14.15 -31.75 14.01
CA GLY A 341 14.37 -33.11 13.51
C GLY A 341 13.41 -34.13 14.12
N GLU A 342 13.95 -35.25 14.62
CA GLU A 342 13.17 -36.35 15.22
C GLU A 342 13.04 -36.25 16.75
N SER A 343 13.64 -35.22 17.37
CA SER A 343 13.82 -35.17 18.83
C SER A 343 12.55 -34.92 19.65
N GLY A 344 11.50 -34.37 19.04
CA GLY A 344 10.26 -34.03 19.71
C GLY A 344 9.07 -34.79 19.14
N SER A 345 8.10 -35.06 20.01
CA SER A 345 6.81 -35.64 19.69
C SER A 345 5.68 -34.72 20.12
N GLY A 346 4.52 -34.86 19.48
CA GLY A 346 3.34 -34.05 19.77
C GLY A 346 2.58 -33.70 18.49
N ALA A 347 1.29 -33.40 18.63
CA ALA A 347 0.41 -33.11 17.48
C ALA A 347 0.95 -31.95 16.62
N ASP A 348 1.46 -30.88 17.24
CA ASP A 348 1.99 -29.72 16.52
C ASP A 348 3.32 -30.02 15.81
N VAL A 349 4.17 -30.88 16.38
CA VAL A 349 5.42 -31.30 15.73
C VAL A 349 5.12 -32.20 14.53
N GLU A 350 4.20 -33.15 14.70
CA GLU A 350 3.79 -34.06 13.62
C GLU A 350 3.04 -33.33 12.50
N LYS A 351 2.27 -32.29 12.82
CA LYS A 351 1.67 -31.36 11.84
C LYS A 351 2.74 -30.73 10.95
N VAL A 352 3.78 -30.14 11.56
CA VAL A 352 4.89 -29.50 10.84
C VAL A 352 5.72 -30.52 10.07
N ARG A 353 5.95 -31.72 10.62
CA ARG A 353 6.65 -32.83 9.95
C ARG A 353 5.91 -33.28 8.70
N THR A 354 4.60 -33.50 8.82
CA THR A 354 3.72 -33.87 7.71
C THR A 354 3.72 -32.79 6.64
N ALA A 355 3.57 -31.52 7.03
CA ALA A 355 3.64 -30.39 6.10
C ALA A 355 4.99 -30.34 5.35
N THR A 356 6.10 -30.58 6.04
CA THR A 356 7.45 -30.59 5.44
C THR A 356 7.60 -31.69 4.40
N ALA A 357 7.07 -32.88 4.66
CA ALA A 357 7.05 -33.98 3.70
C ALA A 357 6.20 -33.65 2.47
N LEU A 358 5.03 -33.04 2.66
CA LEU A 358 4.16 -32.58 1.57
C LEU A 358 4.85 -31.53 0.68
N VAL A 359 5.62 -30.60 1.26
CA VAL A 359 6.40 -29.64 0.47
C VAL A 359 7.45 -30.35 -0.39
N HIS A 360 8.18 -31.32 0.16
CA HIS A 360 9.17 -32.09 -0.60
C HIS A 360 8.53 -32.87 -1.75
N GLU A 361 7.37 -33.49 -1.52
CA GLU A 361 6.63 -34.23 -2.53
C GLU A 361 6.17 -33.31 -3.68
N ARG A 362 5.56 -32.17 -3.33
CA ARG A 362 4.97 -31.25 -4.31
C ARG A 362 6.01 -30.39 -5.03
N ARG A 363 7.14 -30.09 -4.37
CA ARG A 363 8.17 -29.16 -4.85
C ARG A 363 9.59 -29.63 -4.42
N PRO A 364 10.09 -30.72 -5.01
CA PRO A 364 11.41 -31.28 -4.68
C PRO A 364 12.58 -30.34 -5.02
N ASP A 365 12.33 -29.27 -5.79
CA ASP A 365 13.31 -28.23 -6.10
C ASP A 365 13.53 -27.22 -4.95
N LEU A 366 12.60 -27.14 -3.99
CA LEU A 366 12.69 -26.19 -2.88
C LEU A 366 13.59 -26.70 -1.76
N LEU A 367 14.51 -25.84 -1.31
CA LEU A 367 15.27 -26.07 -0.10
C LEU A 367 14.36 -25.84 1.11
N VAL A 368 13.89 -26.93 1.72
CA VAL A 368 13.01 -26.89 2.89
C VAL A 368 13.51 -27.82 3.99
N GLU A 369 13.41 -27.37 5.24
CA GLU A 369 13.82 -28.13 6.43
C GLU A 369 12.78 -27.94 7.53
N GLY A 370 12.45 -29.03 8.22
CA GLY A 370 11.33 -29.04 9.15
C GLY A 370 11.05 -30.40 9.78
N PRO A 371 10.53 -30.46 11.00
CA PRO A 371 10.37 -29.35 11.94
C PRO A 371 11.73 -28.82 12.42
N ILE A 372 11.87 -27.50 12.56
CA ILE A 372 13.11 -26.85 13.01
C ILE A 372 12.82 -25.72 14.01
N GLN A 373 13.64 -25.59 15.06
CA GLN A 373 13.55 -24.45 15.97
C GLN A 373 14.15 -23.18 15.36
N TYR A 374 13.68 -22.02 15.82
CA TYR A 374 14.12 -20.73 15.30
C TYR A 374 15.63 -20.50 15.43
N ASP A 375 16.23 -20.92 16.55
CA ASP A 375 17.67 -20.83 16.78
C ASP A 375 18.46 -21.64 15.73
N ALA A 376 18.05 -22.89 15.47
CA ALA A 376 18.64 -23.75 14.46
C ALA A 376 18.39 -23.24 13.02
N ALA A 377 17.29 -22.54 12.76
CA ALA A 377 17.00 -21.98 11.45
C ALA A 377 17.90 -20.78 11.10
N ILE A 378 18.24 -19.94 12.08
CA ILE A 378 18.94 -18.66 11.85
C ILE A 378 20.43 -18.70 12.23
N GLU A 379 20.83 -19.45 13.26
CA GLU A 379 22.18 -19.38 13.82
C GLU A 379 23.06 -20.55 13.32
N PRO A 380 24.12 -20.30 12.52
CA PRO A 380 24.98 -21.34 11.95
C PRO A 380 25.63 -22.27 12.98
N THR A 381 25.98 -21.72 14.15
CA THR A 381 26.61 -22.50 15.23
C THR A 381 25.65 -23.52 15.84
N VAL A 382 24.39 -23.13 16.07
CA VAL A 382 23.32 -24.03 16.55
C VAL A 382 22.94 -25.04 15.46
N ALA A 383 22.83 -24.59 14.21
CA ALA A 383 22.52 -25.44 13.06
C ALA A 383 23.53 -26.57 12.89
N SER A 384 24.82 -26.26 13.00
CA SER A 384 25.90 -27.26 12.87
C SER A 384 25.85 -28.34 13.94
N ALA A 385 25.31 -28.03 15.13
CA ALA A 385 25.15 -28.98 16.22
C ALA A 385 23.87 -29.82 16.10
N LYS A 386 22.73 -29.20 15.71
CA LYS A 386 21.43 -29.88 15.67
C LYS A 386 21.13 -30.57 14.34
N LEU A 387 21.56 -29.99 13.21
CA LEU A 387 21.27 -30.46 11.84
C LEU A 387 22.51 -30.26 10.93
N PRO A 388 23.61 -31.00 11.17
CA PRO A 388 24.83 -30.87 10.40
C PRO A 388 24.59 -31.20 8.92
N GLY A 389 25.04 -30.31 8.02
CA GLY A 389 24.95 -30.51 6.58
C GLY A 389 23.63 -30.07 5.92
N SER A 390 22.64 -29.60 6.70
CA SER A 390 21.40 -29.06 6.13
C SER A 390 21.67 -27.82 5.28
N PRO A 391 21.13 -27.72 4.05
CA PRO A 391 21.28 -26.54 3.20
C PRO A 391 20.42 -25.35 3.67
N VAL A 392 19.52 -25.56 4.64
CA VAL A 392 18.60 -24.55 5.17
C VAL A 392 18.99 -24.10 6.57
N ALA A 393 19.32 -25.04 7.48
CA ALA A 393 19.61 -24.70 8.88
C ALA A 393 20.77 -23.69 8.99
N GLY A 394 20.58 -22.68 9.85
CA GLY A 394 21.51 -21.56 10.05
C GLY A 394 21.57 -20.56 8.90
N ARG A 395 20.76 -20.76 7.86
CA ARG A 395 20.76 -19.97 6.62
C ARG A 395 19.34 -19.70 6.11
N ALA A 396 18.32 -19.94 6.93
CA ALA A 396 16.93 -19.81 6.51
C ALA A 396 16.62 -18.36 6.14
N THR A 397 15.92 -18.18 5.03
CA THR A 397 15.46 -16.88 4.52
C THR A 397 13.95 -16.76 4.52
N VAL A 398 13.25 -17.90 4.53
CA VAL A 398 11.79 -18.00 4.60
C VAL A 398 11.45 -18.81 5.85
N LEU A 399 10.70 -18.20 6.77
CA LEU A 399 10.35 -18.77 8.06
C LEU A 399 8.85 -19.00 8.12
N ILE A 400 8.47 -20.27 8.20
CA ILE A 400 7.08 -20.69 8.19
C ILE A 400 6.62 -20.99 9.61
N PHE A 401 5.71 -20.18 10.13
CA PHE A 401 5.16 -20.33 11.48
C PHE A 401 4.05 -21.39 11.52
N PRO A 402 3.97 -22.19 12.60
CA PRO A 402 3.02 -23.29 12.70
C PRO A 402 1.56 -22.84 12.95
N ASP A 403 1.37 -21.59 13.38
CA ASP A 403 0.08 -20.98 13.69
C ASP A 403 0.19 -19.44 13.73
N LEU A 404 -0.95 -18.76 13.69
CA LEU A 404 -1.03 -17.30 13.65
C LEU A 404 -0.63 -16.63 14.96
N ASN A 405 -0.86 -17.25 16.13
CA ASN A 405 -0.44 -16.65 17.40
C ASN A 405 1.08 -16.55 17.45
N THR A 406 1.77 -17.63 17.05
CA THR A 406 3.23 -17.65 16.96
C THR A 406 3.72 -16.63 15.93
N GLY A 407 3.24 -16.70 14.69
CA GLY A 407 3.68 -15.79 13.63
C GLY A 407 3.43 -14.30 13.95
N ASN A 408 2.21 -13.96 14.37
CA ASN A 408 1.82 -12.58 14.65
C ASN A 408 2.62 -11.95 15.80
N ASN A 409 2.78 -12.68 16.91
CA ASN A 409 3.57 -12.19 18.04
C ASN A 409 5.05 -12.09 17.68
N THR A 410 5.61 -13.07 16.97
CA THR A 410 7.04 -13.07 16.63
C THR A 410 7.42 -11.93 15.70
N TYR A 411 6.70 -11.69 14.59
CA TYR A 411 7.10 -10.61 13.68
C TYR A 411 7.00 -9.24 14.36
N LYS A 412 5.97 -9.02 15.20
CA LYS A 412 5.81 -7.77 15.97
C LYS A 412 6.90 -7.62 17.03
N ALA A 413 7.25 -8.69 17.73
CA ALA A 413 8.33 -8.68 18.71
C ALA A 413 9.67 -8.32 18.04
N VAL A 414 9.99 -8.96 16.91
CA VAL A 414 11.20 -8.64 16.13
C VAL A 414 11.18 -7.19 15.63
N GLN A 415 10.06 -6.73 15.06
CA GLN A 415 9.90 -5.35 14.61
C GLN A 415 10.18 -4.35 15.74
N ARG A 416 9.59 -4.56 16.92
CA ARG A 416 9.67 -3.61 18.04
C ARG A 416 10.99 -3.68 18.80
N SER A 417 11.53 -4.88 19.01
CA SER A 417 12.73 -5.09 19.82
C SER A 417 14.03 -4.92 19.02
N ALA A 418 14.04 -5.28 17.74
CA ALA A 418 15.23 -5.16 16.89
C ALA A 418 15.25 -3.90 16.03
N GLY A 419 14.19 -3.07 16.07
CA GLY A 419 14.05 -1.91 15.19
C GLY A 419 13.94 -2.28 13.71
N ALA A 420 13.55 -3.53 13.42
CA ALA A 420 13.39 -4.01 12.06
C ALA A 420 12.19 -3.34 11.37
N ILE A 421 12.29 -3.12 10.07
CA ILE A 421 11.17 -2.66 9.26
C ILE A 421 10.42 -3.90 8.77
N ALA A 422 9.12 -3.97 9.03
CA ALA A 422 8.25 -5.05 8.56
C ALA A 422 7.39 -4.52 7.43
N VAL A 423 7.56 -5.06 6.22
CA VAL A 423 6.78 -4.67 5.05
C VAL A 423 5.72 -5.74 4.77
N GLY A 424 4.44 -5.37 4.79
CA GLY A 424 3.31 -6.29 4.63
C GLY A 424 2.12 -5.96 5.54
N PRO A 425 1.13 -6.87 5.67
CA PRO A 425 1.14 -8.24 5.14
C PRO A 425 1.01 -8.26 3.61
N VAL A 426 1.86 -9.06 2.95
CA VAL A 426 1.74 -9.37 1.52
C VAL A 426 0.88 -10.61 1.39
N LEU A 427 -0.33 -10.47 0.84
CA LEU A 427 -1.21 -11.59 0.56
C LEU A 427 -0.68 -12.39 -0.63
N GLN A 428 -0.76 -13.71 -0.52
CA GLN A 428 -0.24 -14.64 -1.50
C GLN A 428 -1.21 -15.81 -1.71
N GLY A 429 -1.14 -16.41 -2.90
CA GLY A 429 -2.02 -17.49 -3.32
C GLY A 429 -3.28 -17.03 -4.06
N LEU A 430 -3.57 -15.73 -4.17
CA LEU A 430 -4.66 -15.19 -4.99
C LEU A 430 -4.29 -15.15 -6.49
N ARG A 431 -5.28 -15.33 -7.38
CA ARG A 431 -5.06 -15.21 -8.85
C ARG A 431 -4.65 -13.83 -9.31
N LYS A 432 -5.14 -12.81 -8.62
CA LYS A 432 -4.82 -11.41 -8.87
C LYS A 432 -4.48 -10.72 -7.55
N PRO A 433 -3.56 -9.77 -7.54
CA PRO A 433 -3.02 -9.24 -6.30
C PRO A 433 -4.00 -8.28 -5.62
N VAL A 434 -4.30 -8.60 -4.38
CA VAL A 434 -5.03 -7.73 -3.45
C VAL A 434 -4.25 -7.76 -2.15
N ASN A 435 -3.95 -6.61 -1.57
CA ASN A 435 -3.25 -6.53 -0.29
C ASN A 435 -4.04 -5.71 0.74
N ASP A 436 -3.91 -6.12 1.99
CA ASP A 436 -4.50 -5.46 3.16
C ASP A 436 -3.45 -4.60 3.86
N LEU A 437 -3.89 -3.47 4.38
CA LEU A 437 -3.12 -2.55 5.20
C LEU A 437 -3.56 -2.70 6.65
N SER A 438 -2.62 -2.46 7.56
CA SER A 438 -2.98 -2.22 8.95
C SER A 438 -3.72 -0.88 9.07
N ARG A 439 -4.75 -0.81 9.92
CA ARG A 439 -5.39 0.48 10.28
C ARG A 439 -4.42 1.51 10.85
N GLY A 440 -3.28 1.06 11.39
CA GLY A 440 -2.20 1.94 11.87
C GLY A 440 -1.12 2.25 10.83
N ALA A 441 -1.32 1.88 9.56
CA ALA A 441 -0.34 2.08 8.49
C ALA A 441 0.02 3.56 8.33
N LEU A 442 1.31 3.81 8.15
CA LEU A 442 1.87 5.10 7.78
C LEU A 442 1.76 5.30 6.27
N VAL A 443 1.91 6.55 5.81
CA VAL A 443 1.93 6.88 4.37
C VAL A 443 3.00 6.07 3.63
N THR A 444 4.17 5.86 4.24
CA THR A 444 5.26 5.04 3.69
C THR A 444 4.85 3.59 3.53
N ASP A 445 4.11 3.03 4.49
CA ASP A 445 3.64 1.65 4.43
C ASP A 445 2.68 1.47 3.26
N ILE A 446 1.77 2.43 3.03
CA ILE A 446 0.84 2.41 1.90
C ILE A 446 1.60 2.46 0.56
N VAL A 447 2.59 3.36 0.43
CA VAL A 447 3.42 3.46 -0.78
C VAL A 447 4.18 2.16 -1.05
N ASN A 448 4.77 1.56 -0.01
CA ASN A 448 5.48 0.29 -0.12
C ASN A 448 4.54 -0.85 -0.52
N THR A 449 3.35 -0.93 0.09
CA THR A 449 2.35 -1.94 -0.27
C THR A 449 1.85 -1.76 -1.70
N VAL A 450 1.66 -0.53 -2.19
CA VAL A 450 1.34 -0.28 -3.60
C VAL A 450 2.45 -0.78 -4.53
N ALA A 451 3.72 -0.52 -4.20
CA ALA A 451 4.86 -1.02 -4.98
C ALA A 451 4.93 -2.56 -4.97
N ILE A 452 4.66 -3.21 -3.82
CA ILE A 452 4.55 -4.67 -3.70
C ILE A 452 3.44 -5.21 -4.59
N THR A 453 2.23 -4.65 -4.49
CA THR A 453 1.07 -5.09 -5.30
C THR A 453 1.36 -4.93 -6.79
N ALA A 454 2.01 -3.84 -7.20
CA ALA A 454 2.44 -3.64 -8.58
C ALA A 454 3.44 -4.72 -9.02
N ILE A 455 4.44 -5.03 -8.20
CA ILE A 455 5.40 -6.11 -8.48
C ILE A 455 4.71 -7.49 -8.55
N GLN A 456 3.73 -7.75 -7.69
CA GLN A 456 2.95 -8.98 -7.75
C GLN A 456 2.20 -9.10 -9.08
N ALA A 457 1.56 -8.01 -9.54
CA ALA A 457 0.89 -7.97 -10.83
C ALA A 457 1.85 -8.15 -12.02
N GLN A 458 3.04 -7.52 -11.97
CA GLN A 458 4.09 -7.72 -12.99
C GLN A 458 4.51 -9.20 -13.09
N GLY A 459 4.58 -9.91 -11.97
CA GLY A 459 4.98 -11.33 -11.96
C GLY A 459 4.00 -12.24 -12.69
N LEU A 460 2.71 -11.91 -12.68
CA LEU A 460 1.66 -12.70 -13.34
C LEU A 460 1.81 -12.69 -14.87
N GLU A 461 2.30 -11.60 -15.46
CA GLU A 461 2.53 -11.50 -16.93
C GLU A 461 3.77 -12.26 -17.40
N THR A 462 4.70 -12.52 -16.50
CA THR A 462 5.93 -13.27 -16.79
C THR A 462 5.78 -14.78 -16.61
N ALA A 463 4.67 -15.23 -16.01
CA ALA A 463 4.36 -16.65 -15.90
C ALA A 463 3.76 -17.13 -17.24
N PRO A 464 4.23 -18.24 -17.83
CA PRO A 464 3.64 -18.77 -19.05
C PRO A 464 2.16 -19.12 -18.82
N ASP A 465 1.31 -18.61 -19.71
CA ASP A 465 -0.15 -18.81 -19.71
C ASP A 465 -0.50 -20.30 -19.59
N ALA A 466 -1.07 -20.71 -18.45
CA ALA A 466 -1.59 -22.05 -18.23
C ALA A 466 -2.92 -22.31 -19.00
N THR A 467 -3.37 -21.35 -19.80
CA THR A 467 -4.62 -21.37 -20.58
C THR A 467 -4.50 -22.07 -21.94
N GLN A 468 -3.32 -22.57 -22.33
CA GLN A 468 -3.15 -23.31 -23.60
C GLN A 468 -3.40 -24.83 -23.52
N TYR A 469 -3.83 -25.38 -22.37
CA TYR A 469 -4.03 -26.84 -22.21
C TYR A 469 -5.49 -27.31 -22.15
N THR A 470 -6.48 -26.52 -22.59
CA THR A 470 -7.90 -26.94 -22.55
C THR A 470 -8.63 -26.88 -23.90
N GLU A 471 -7.93 -26.94 -25.03
CA GLU A 471 -8.57 -27.04 -26.35
C GLU A 471 -7.88 -28.06 -27.27
N THR A 472 -7.79 -29.32 -26.85
CA THR A 472 -7.76 -30.48 -27.79
C THR A 472 -7.87 -31.76 -26.98
N GLU A 473 -9.09 -32.18 -26.62
CA GLU A 473 -9.45 -33.59 -26.44
C GLU A 473 -10.95 -33.69 -26.13
N ASP A 474 -11.80 -33.24 -27.06
CA ASP A 474 -13.14 -33.83 -27.21
C ASP A 474 -13.65 -33.65 -28.64
N ALA A 475 -12.96 -34.31 -29.57
CA ALA A 475 -13.49 -34.58 -30.89
C ALA A 475 -12.89 -35.90 -31.41
N SER A 476 -13.72 -36.95 -31.41
CA SER A 476 -13.57 -38.20 -32.15
C SER A 476 -12.50 -39.21 -31.70
N ARG A 477 -12.85 -40.10 -30.75
CA ARG A 477 -12.98 -41.56 -30.92
C ARG A 477 -13.08 -42.31 -29.60
#